data_AF-A0A0D8ZPL3-F1
#
_entry.id   AF-A0A0D8ZPL3-F1
#
_cell.length_a   1.000
_cell.length_b   1.000
_cell.length_c   1.000
_cell.angle_alpha   90.00
_cell.angle_beta   90.00
_cell.angle_gamma   90.00
#
_symmetry.space_group_name_H-M   'P 1'
#
loop_
_entity.id
_entity.type
_entity.pdbx_description
1 polymer ?
#
loop_
_entity_poly.entity_id
_entity_poly.type
_entity_poly.pdbx_seq_one_letter_code
_entity_poly.pdbx_strand_id
1 'polypeptide(L)'
;MHKIPDCDRCLMCAHDPSLVCAVHPYGPSSDNCLDFRADPDLENIRFQDFLGLQRQPSENTNADEPYSNPYSLDPDEEQWEPDGASYYNGELIRQPSQQRTREEQLWLLDNHPLFTSVCPQCKYHFPQANCHIVHFDCPSCGWVDDSV
;
A
#
# COMPACT_ATOMS: atom_id res chain seq x y z
N MET A 1 -11.78 -20.89 -13.59
CA MET A 1 -11.35 -22.15 -12.95
C MET A 1 -12.41 -22.56 -11.96
N HIS A 2 -12.85 -23.81 -11.99
CA HIS A 2 -13.97 -24.27 -11.16
C HIS A 2 -13.42 -24.84 -9.85
N LYS A 3 -13.51 -24.08 -8.76
CA LYS A 3 -13.15 -24.57 -7.42
C LYS A 3 -14.43 -24.98 -6.68
N ILE A 4 -14.46 -26.19 -6.14
CA ILE A 4 -15.50 -26.65 -5.21
C ILE A 4 -15.10 -26.27 -3.77
N PRO A 5 -16.04 -26.17 -2.81
CA PRO A 5 -15.75 -25.77 -1.43
C PRO A 5 -14.69 -26.64 -0.73
N ASP A 6 -14.59 -27.91 -1.12
CA ASP A 6 -13.61 -28.84 -0.56
C ASP A 6 -12.19 -28.62 -1.10
N CYS A 7 -12.00 -27.87 -2.19
CA CYS A 7 -10.67 -27.61 -2.75
C CYS A 7 -9.77 -26.86 -1.77
N ASP A 8 -10.31 -25.91 -1.00
CA ASP A 8 -9.52 -25.09 -0.06
C ASP A 8 -9.02 -25.89 1.15
N ARG A 9 -9.60 -27.07 1.39
CA ARG A 9 -9.21 -27.98 2.48
C ARG A 9 -8.40 -29.18 2.01
N CYS A 10 -8.12 -29.25 0.71
CA CYS A 10 -7.44 -30.38 0.10
C CYS A 10 -5.91 -30.20 0.14
N LEU A 11 -5.20 -31.24 0.55
CA LEU A 11 -3.73 -31.31 0.56
C LEU A 11 -3.11 -30.99 -0.81
N MET A 12 -3.84 -31.27 -1.89
CA MET A 12 -3.36 -31.07 -3.26
C MET A 12 -3.63 -29.64 -3.78
N CYS A 13 -4.24 -28.76 -3.00
CA CYS A 13 -4.56 -27.39 -3.41
C CYS A 13 -3.29 -26.58 -3.67
N ALA A 14 -3.21 -25.95 -4.84
CA ALA A 14 -2.03 -25.18 -5.22
C ALA A 14 -1.96 -23.78 -4.58
N HIS A 15 -3.06 -23.29 -3.99
CA HIS A 15 -3.19 -21.95 -3.41
C HIS A 15 -2.80 -20.79 -4.36
N ASP A 16 -2.80 -21.05 -5.67
CA ASP A 16 -2.45 -20.08 -6.70
C ASP A 16 -3.70 -19.65 -7.48
N PRO A 17 -3.80 -18.39 -7.93
CA PRO A 17 -4.92 -17.92 -8.75
C PRO A 17 -5.00 -18.60 -10.13
N SER A 18 -3.88 -19.07 -10.65
CA SER A 18 -3.72 -19.65 -11.98
C SER A 18 -3.77 -21.18 -12.00
N LEU A 19 -3.88 -21.85 -10.84
CA LEU A 19 -3.90 -23.30 -10.72
C LEU A 19 -4.79 -23.76 -9.55
N VAL A 20 -5.72 -24.70 -9.79
CA VAL A 20 -6.55 -25.26 -8.71
C VAL A 20 -5.78 -26.29 -7.89
N CYS A 21 -5.33 -27.38 -8.52
CA CYS A 21 -4.48 -28.41 -7.90
C CYS A 21 -3.62 -29.10 -8.95
N ALA A 22 -2.60 -29.85 -8.52
CA ALA A 22 -1.70 -30.58 -9.44
C ALA A 22 -2.42 -31.66 -10.26
N VAL A 23 -3.53 -32.21 -9.74
CA VAL A 23 -4.30 -33.30 -10.38
C VAL A 23 -5.36 -32.75 -11.34
N HIS A 24 -5.98 -31.62 -10.98
CA HIS A 24 -7.00 -30.94 -11.77
C HIS A 24 -6.64 -29.46 -11.93
N PRO A 25 -5.77 -29.10 -12.89
CA PRO A 25 -5.32 -27.71 -13.07
C PRO A 25 -6.47 -26.70 -13.22
N TYR A 26 -7.55 -27.09 -13.90
CA TYR A 26 -8.73 -26.26 -14.16
C TYR A 26 -9.89 -26.47 -13.19
N GLY A 27 -9.76 -27.43 -12.27
CA GLY A 27 -10.81 -27.87 -11.35
C GLY A 27 -11.54 -29.16 -11.78
N PRO A 28 -12.20 -29.85 -10.84
CA PRO A 28 -13.01 -31.03 -11.13
C PRO A 28 -14.26 -30.67 -11.96
N SER A 29 -14.81 -31.62 -12.71
CA SER A 29 -16.03 -31.41 -13.52
C SER A 29 -17.34 -31.68 -12.76
N SER A 30 -17.25 -32.26 -11.56
CA SER A 30 -18.37 -32.61 -10.70
C SER A 30 -18.32 -31.85 -9.38
N ASP A 31 -19.45 -31.79 -8.69
CA ASP A 31 -19.58 -31.12 -7.38
C ASP A 31 -18.76 -31.79 -6.26
N ASN A 32 -18.24 -32.99 -6.50
CA ASN A 32 -17.33 -33.72 -5.61
C ASN A 32 -16.07 -34.15 -6.36
N CYS A 33 -14.92 -34.20 -5.65
CA CYS A 33 -13.64 -34.61 -6.21
C CYS A 33 -13.24 -36.00 -5.70
N LEU A 34 -12.93 -36.94 -6.61
CA LEU A 34 -12.48 -38.29 -6.25
C LEU A 34 -11.06 -38.29 -5.64
N ASP A 35 -10.25 -37.29 -5.98
CA ASP A 35 -8.87 -37.13 -5.52
C ASP A 35 -8.75 -36.26 -4.26
N PHE A 36 -9.87 -35.93 -3.61
CA PHE A 36 -9.87 -35.15 -2.39
C PHE A 36 -9.13 -35.87 -1.27
N ARG A 37 -8.19 -35.15 -0.64
CA ARG A 37 -7.47 -35.58 0.56
C ARG A 37 -7.44 -34.41 1.52
N ALA A 38 -8.05 -34.55 2.69
CA ALA A 38 -8.00 -33.50 3.70
C ALA A 38 -6.55 -33.22 4.11
N ASP A 39 -6.19 -31.94 4.17
CA ASP A 39 -4.89 -31.51 4.69
C ASP A 39 -4.87 -31.62 6.23
N PRO A 40 -4.01 -32.48 6.81
CA PRO A 40 -3.94 -32.65 8.26
C PRO A 40 -3.40 -31.40 8.99
N ASP A 41 -2.67 -30.53 8.31
CA ASP A 41 -2.08 -29.35 8.92
C ASP A 41 -3.12 -28.23 9.06
N LEU A 42 -4.12 -28.16 8.16
CA LEU A 42 -5.22 -27.18 8.23
C LEU A 42 -6.11 -27.35 9.47
N GLU A 43 -6.27 -28.58 9.99
CA GLU A 43 -7.04 -28.81 11.22
C GLU A 43 -6.36 -28.22 12.47
N ASN A 44 -5.04 -27.99 12.39
CA ASN A 44 -4.23 -27.52 13.50
C ASN A 44 -3.83 -26.04 13.38
N ILE A 45 -4.23 -25.37 12.30
CA ILE A 45 -4.13 -23.91 12.19
C ILE A 45 -5.24 -23.31 13.05
N ARG A 46 -4.99 -23.23 14.36
CA ARG A 46 -5.76 -22.33 15.23
C ARG A 46 -5.51 -20.93 14.67
N PHE A 47 -6.53 -20.30 14.07
CA PHE A 47 -6.45 -18.91 13.63
C PHE A 47 -6.10 -18.05 14.85
N GLN A 48 -4.82 -17.76 14.98
CA GLN A 48 -4.29 -16.74 15.85
C GLN A 48 -4.22 -15.50 14.97
N ASP A 49 -4.83 -14.42 15.42
CA ASP A 49 -4.59 -13.14 14.75
C ASP A 49 -3.09 -12.78 14.84
N PHE A 50 -2.70 -11.67 14.19
CA PHE A 50 -1.32 -11.17 14.23
C PHE A 50 -0.79 -10.97 15.67
N LEU A 51 -1.66 -10.90 16.67
CA LEU A 51 -1.34 -10.71 18.09
C LEU A 51 -1.38 -12.00 18.92
N GLY A 52 -1.63 -13.17 18.30
CA GLY A 52 -1.69 -14.44 19.03
C GLY A 52 -3.00 -14.66 19.80
N LEU A 53 -4.00 -13.79 19.63
CA LEU A 53 -5.26 -13.88 20.36
C LEU A 53 -6.19 -14.87 19.66
N GLN A 54 -6.69 -15.84 20.44
CA GLN A 54 -7.83 -16.64 20.02
C GLN A 54 -9.06 -15.75 20.05
N ARG A 55 -9.70 -15.58 18.89
CA ARG A 55 -11.05 -15.04 18.86
C ARG A 55 -11.94 -16.04 19.61
N GLN A 56 -12.27 -15.74 20.86
CA GLN A 56 -13.25 -16.53 21.59
C GLN A 56 -14.57 -16.40 20.82
N PRO A 57 -15.25 -17.50 20.47
CA PRO A 57 -16.63 -17.41 20.03
C PRO A 57 -17.36 -16.74 21.19
N SER A 58 -17.88 -15.53 20.98
CA SER A 58 -18.68 -14.87 21.99
C SER A 58 -19.90 -15.77 22.25
N GLU A 59 -19.96 -16.42 23.42
CA GLU A 59 -21.14 -17.16 23.90
C GLU A 59 -22.34 -16.24 24.22
N ASN A 60 -22.32 -15.02 23.68
CA ASN A 60 -23.34 -14.01 23.84
C ASN A 60 -24.07 -13.91 22.50
N THR A 61 -25.07 -14.77 22.31
CA THR A 61 -26.12 -14.57 21.31
C THR A 61 -26.92 -13.32 21.67
N ASN A 62 -26.38 -12.14 21.39
CA ASN A 62 -27.11 -10.89 21.21
C ASN A 62 -26.34 -10.12 20.14
N ALA A 63 -26.65 -10.42 18.88
CA ALA A 63 -25.99 -9.88 17.69
C ALA A 63 -26.36 -8.41 17.40
N ASP A 64 -27.08 -7.73 18.30
CA ASP A 64 -27.70 -6.41 18.06
C ASP A 64 -27.20 -5.29 19.00
N GLU A 65 -26.22 -5.54 19.87
CA GLU A 65 -25.56 -4.45 20.60
C GLU A 65 -24.29 -4.03 19.82
N PRO A 66 -24.29 -2.86 19.14
CA PRO A 66 -23.09 -2.36 18.51
C PRO A 66 -22.09 -2.10 19.63
N TYR A 67 -20.97 -2.82 19.59
CA TYR A 67 -19.84 -2.61 20.48
C TYR A 67 -19.49 -1.11 20.49
N SER A 68 -19.87 -0.41 21.58
CA SER A 68 -19.46 0.97 21.81
C SER A 68 -17.99 0.95 22.15
N ASN A 69 -17.15 1.20 21.16
CA ASN A 69 -15.73 1.42 21.38
C ASN A 69 -15.58 2.73 22.21
N PRO A 70 -15.11 2.68 23.46
CA PRO A 70 -14.91 3.88 24.28
C PRO A 70 -13.80 4.80 23.75
N TYR A 71 -13.09 4.38 22.69
CA TYR A 71 -12.11 5.16 21.94
C TYR A 71 -12.57 5.48 20.50
N SER A 72 -13.87 5.32 20.18
CA SER A 72 -14.41 5.94 18.98
C SER A 72 -14.37 7.44 19.20
N LEU A 73 -13.29 8.08 18.76
CA LEU A 73 -13.15 9.52 18.74
C LEU A 73 -14.34 10.08 17.95
N ASP A 74 -15.06 11.03 18.54
CA ASP A 74 -16.08 11.77 17.81
C ASP A 74 -15.41 12.36 16.56
N PRO A 75 -15.96 12.17 15.35
CA PRO A 75 -15.34 12.64 14.11
C PRO A 75 -15.17 14.17 14.05
N ASP A 76 -15.82 14.88 14.97
CA ASP A 76 -15.76 16.33 15.14
C ASP A 76 -14.77 16.80 16.23
N GLU A 77 -14.14 15.88 16.99
CA GLU A 77 -13.04 16.23 17.91
C GLU A 77 -11.74 16.37 17.10
N GLU A 78 -11.43 17.61 16.71
CA GLU A 78 -10.14 17.97 16.11
C GLU A 78 -9.00 17.51 17.03
N GLN A 79 -8.24 16.49 16.60
CA GLN A 79 -7.02 16.08 17.28
C GLN A 79 -6.09 17.30 17.35
N TRP A 80 -5.78 17.74 18.57
CA TRP A 80 -4.92 18.90 18.76
C TRP A 80 -3.54 18.65 18.13
N GLU A 81 -3.12 19.55 17.24
CA GLU A 81 -1.80 19.56 16.61
C GLU A 81 -1.07 20.88 16.94
N PRO A 82 0.23 20.84 17.31
CA PRO A 82 1.02 22.05 17.43
C PRO A 82 1.36 22.66 16.06
N ASP A 83 1.48 23.99 15.99
CA ASP A 83 1.74 24.71 14.74
C ASP A 83 3.00 24.18 14.02
N GLY A 84 2.82 23.72 12.77
CA GLY A 84 3.88 23.11 11.97
C GLY A 84 4.17 21.63 12.23
N ALA A 85 3.31 20.89 12.93
CA ALA A 85 3.39 19.44 13.04
C ALA A 85 2.05 18.78 12.71
N SER A 86 2.09 17.52 12.27
CA SER A 86 0.89 16.73 11.99
C SER A 86 1.11 15.28 12.39
N TYR A 87 0.06 14.59 12.82
CA TYR A 87 0.14 13.16 13.10
C TYR A 87 0.08 12.32 11.82
N TYR A 88 1.04 11.41 11.64
CA TYR A 88 1.03 10.41 10.58
C TYR A 88 1.26 9.03 11.20
N ASN A 89 0.32 8.10 11.01
CA ASN A 89 0.33 6.77 11.65
C ASN A 89 0.49 6.82 13.18
N GLY A 90 -0.02 7.87 13.83
CA GLY A 90 0.09 8.06 15.29
C GLY A 90 1.44 8.64 15.76
N GLU A 91 2.38 8.91 14.86
CA GLU A 91 3.63 9.61 15.17
C GLU A 91 3.52 11.09 14.82
N LEU A 92 3.98 11.97 15.71
CA LEU A 92 4.00 13.41 15.48
C LEU A 92 5.20 13.75 14.57
N ILE A 93 4.91 14.10 13.32
CA ILE A 93 5.93 14.51 12.34
C ILE A 93 5.96 16.04 12.29
N ARG A 94 7.13 16.63 12.52
CA ARG A 94 7.35 18.06 12.22
C ARG A 94 7.32 18.23 10.71
N GLN A 95 6.42 19.06 10.21
CA GLN A 95 6.46 19.41 8.80
C GLN A 95 7.80 20.09 8.53
N PRO A 96 8.52 19.68 7.47
CA PRO A 96 9.72 20.39 7.07
C PRO A 96 9.30 21.85 6.84
N SER A 97 9.97 22.79 7.52
CA SER A 97 9.72 24.22 7.34
C SER A 97 9.78 24.51 5.84
N GLN A 98 8.64 24.85 5.24
CA GLN A 98 8.61 25.19 3.82
C GLN A 98 9.37 26.50 3.67
N GLN A 99 10.66 26.41 3.35
CA GLN A 99 11.50 27.58 3.09
C GLN A 99 11.09 28.31 1.81
N ARG A 100 10.23 27.70 1.00
CA ARG A 100 9.70 28.23 -0.26
C ARG A 100 8.20 28.44 -0.16
N THR A 101 7.74 29.57 -0.66
CA THR A 101 6.31 29.86 -0.82
C THR A 101 5.66 28.87 -1.80
N ARG A 102 4.32 28.75 -1.74
CA ARG A 102 3.57 27.86 -2.65
C ARG A 102 3.79 28.20 -4.13
N GLU A 103 3.92 29.48 -4.46
CA GLU A 103 4.13 29.95 -5.84
C GLU A 103 5.51 29.54 -6.37
N GLU A 104 6.55 29.65 -5.55
CA GLU A 104 7.91 29.21 -5.90
C GLU A 104 7.97 27.69 -6.11
N GLN A 105 7.25 26.92 -5.28
CA GLN A 105 7.15 25.48 -5.45
C GLN A 105 6.48 25.10 -6.78
N LEU A 106 5.36 25.76 -7.12
CA LEU A 106 4.68 25.54 -8.39
C LEU A 106 5.57 25.90 -9.58
N TRP A 107 6.30 27.01 -9.48
CA TRP A 107 7.24 27.42 -10.51
C TRP A 107 8.32 26.35 -10.77
N LEU A 108 8.86 25.74 -9.71
CA LEU A 108 9.84 24.66 -9.83
C LEU A 108 9.27 23.44 -10.56
N LEU A 109 8.05 23.00 -10.21
CA LEU A 109 7.41 21.87 -10.88
C LEU A 109 7.22 22.12 -12.38
N ASP A 110 6.87 23.35 -12.76
CA ASP A 110 6.54 23.70 -14.14
C ASP A 110 7.76 24.06 -15.01
N ASN A 111 8.88 24.47 -14.40
CA ASN A 111 10.00 25.05 -15.15
C ASN A 111 11.37 24.41 -14.87
N HIS A 112 11.52 23.65 -13.78
CA HIS A 112 12.83 23.12 -13.41
C HIS A 112 13.21 21.90 -14.28
N PRO A 113 14.48 21.79 -14.73
CA PRO A 113 14.93 20.65 -15.55
C PRO A 113 14.78 19.28 -14.87
N LEU A 114 14.80 19.21 -13.54
CA LEU A 114 14.54 17.97 -12.80
C LEU A 114 13.17 17.38 -13.13
N PHE A 115 12.14 18.21 -13.34
CA PHE A 115 10.77 17.78 -13.61
C PHE A 115 10.42 17.84 -15.10
N THR A 116 10.91 18.86 -15.80
CA THR A 116 10.57 19.10 -17.21
C THR A 116 11.57 18.47 -18.19
N SER A 117 12.75 18.05 -17.72
CA SER A 117 13.91 17.63 -18.54
C SER A 117 14.43 18.69 -19.53
N VAL A 118 14.01 19.94 -19.35
CA VAL A 118 14.24 21.03 -20.30
C VAL A 118 14.76 22.27 -19.56
N CYS A 119 15.73 22.96 -20.16
CA CYS A 119 16.23 24.22 -19.63
C CYS A 119 15.12 25.30 -19.65
N PRO A 120 14.84 26.00 -18.54
CA PRO A 120 13.79 27.01 -18.48
C PRO A 120 14.00 28.15 -19.49
N GLN A 121 15.27 28.52 -19.73
CA GLN A 121 15.64 29.70 -20.50
C GLN A 121 15.75 29.46 -22.02
N CYS A 122 16.43 28.41 -22.46
CA CYS A 122 16.68 28.16 -23.88
C CYS A 122 15.97 26.92 -24.45
N LYS A 123 15.20 26.21 -23.61
CA LYS A 123 14.49 24.97 -23.96
C LYS A 123 15.39 23.82 -24.45
N TYR A 124 16.67 23.84 -24.08
CA TYR A 124 17.57 22.71 -24.32
C TYR A 124 17.10 21.46 -23.57
N HIS A 125 17.07 20.32 -24.25
CA HIS A 125 16.65 19.04 -23.68
C HIS A 125 17.85 18.32 -23.07
N PHE A 126 17.78 18.01 -21.78
CA PHE A 126 18.84 17.25 -21.13
C PHE A 126 18.74 15.76 -21.53
N PRO A 127 19.86 15.10 -21.86
CA PRO A 127 19.85 13.68 -22.17
C PRO A 127 19.54 12.88 -20.90
N GLN A 128 18.51 12.02 -20.95
CA GLN A 128 18.06 11.15 -19.85
C GLN A 128 19.10 10.09 -19.41
N ALA A 129 20.31 10.11 -19.98
CA ALA A 129 21.29 9.04 -19.86
C ALA A 129 21.97 8.95 -18.47
N ASN A 130 21.60 9.77 -17.49
CA ASN A 130 22.09 9.64 -16.12
C ASN A 130 21.00 10.10 -15.13
N CYS A 131 20.37 9.15 -14.45
CA CYS A 131 19.45 9.37 -13.31
C CYS A 131 20.14 9.93 -12.05
N HIS A 132 21.40 10.38 -12.16
CA HIS A 132 22.22 10.89 -11.06
C HIS A 132 22.73 12.31 -11.32
N ILE A 133 22.09 13.07 -12.20
CA ILE A 133 22.47 14.48 -12.43
C ILE A 133 22.05 15.29 -11.20
N VAL A 134 23.06 15.67 -10.40
CA VAL A 134 22.90 16.53 -9.21
C VAL A 134 22.90 18.02 -9.59
N HIS A 135 23.41 18.37 -10.78
CA HIS A 135 23.51 19.77 -11.25
C HIS A 135 22.99 19.90 -12.69
N PHE A 136 22.03 20.80 -12.91
CA PHE A 136 21.42 21.04 -14.22
C PHE A 136 22.05 22.25 -14.92
N ASP A 137 23.33 22.15 -15.25
CA ASP A 137 24.04 23.20 -15.97
C ASP A 137 23.75 23.11 -17.46
N CYS A 138 23.12 24.15 -18.02
CA CYS A 138 22.73 24.17 -19.42
C CYS A 138 23.94 24.50 -20.32
N PRO A 139 24.38 23.58 -21.21
CA PRO A 139 25.51 23.83 -22.10
C PRO A 139 25.18 24.80 -23.24
N SER A 140 23.89 25.06 -23.50
CA SER A 140 23.42 25.90 -24.61
C SER A 140 23.39 27.39 -24.24
N CYS A 141 22.88 27.73 -23.06
CA CYS A 141 22.71 29.13 -22.65
C CYS A 141 23.45 29.51 -21.36
N GLY A 142 24.16 28.57 -20.72
CA GLY A 142 24.92 28.82 -19.50
C GLY A 142 24.05 29.06 -18.25
N TRP A 143 22.78 28.66 -18.27
CA TRP A 143 21.94 28.65 -17.07
C TRP A 143 22.46 27.59 -16.09
N VAL A 144 22.58 27.93 -14.81
CA VAL A 144 23.08 27.08 -13.73
C VAL A 144 21.97 26.93 -12.70
N ASP A 145 21.81 25.73 -12.18
CA ASP A 145 20.85 25.43 -11.12
C ASP A 145 21.44 25.76 -9.74
N ASP A 146 21.07 26.91 -9.19
CA ASP A 146 21.51 27.37 -7.86
C ASP A 146 20.62 26.84 -6.71
N SER A 147 19.78 25.82 -6.97
CA SER A 147 18.81 25.28 -6.01
C SER A 147 19.43 24.28 -5.01
N VAL A 148 20.24 24.75 -4.05
CA VAL A 148 20.63 23.97 -2.85
C VAL A 148 19.96 24.50 -1.58
#